data_AF-A0A3C0B647-F1
#
_entry.id   AF-A0A3C0B647-F1
#
_cell.length_a   1.000
_cell.length_b   1.000
_cell.length_c   1.000
_cell.angle_alpha   90.00
_cell.angle_beta   90.00
_cell.angle_gamma   90.00
#
_symmetry.space_group_name_H-M   'P 1'
#
loop_
_entity.id
_entity.type
_entity.pdbx_description
1 polymer ?
#
loop_
_entity_poly.entity_id
_entity_poly.type
_entity_poly.pdbx_seq_one_letter_code
_entity_poly.pdbx_strand_id
1 'polypeptide(L)'
;MFILLLTGLGFVTWAGYQVLSYWIYGYIYPEAYAFGRYVLSLASVYFLFRFPNVVLEIFYIVDGHYSKFVKMRVFFGIFAVILCYILLPLMGIIGAALALVIAEMLLMIGSLLGRRKLSC
;
A
#
# COMPACT_ATOMS: atom_id res chain seq x y z
N MET A 1 16.13 9.68 7.88
CA MET A 1 16.97 8.71 7.15
C MET A 1 16.23 7.41 6.85
N PHE A 2 15.76 6.66 7.85
CA PHE A 2 15.09 5.36 7.65
C PHE A 2 13.85 5.39 6.74
N ILE A 3 13.01 6.42 6.85
CA ILE A 3 11.82 6.55 5.96
C ILE A 3 12.25 6.63 4.50
N LEU A 4 13.26 7.45 4.17
CA LEU A 4 13.77 7.59 2.79
C LEU A 4 14.36 6.27 2.26
N LEU A 5 15.11 5.55 3.10
CA LEU A 5 15.67 4.25 2.72
C LEU A 5 14.58 3.23 2.40
N LEU A 6 13.53 3.17 3.22
CA LEU A 6 12.42 2.24 3.00
C LEU A 6 11.47 2.69 1.87
N THR A 7 11.33 3.99 1.61
CA THR A 7 10.71 4.48 0.37
C THR A 7 11.53 4.04 -0.85
N GLY A 8 12.86 4.12 -0.78
CA GLY A 8 13.77 3.63 -1.83
C GLY A 8 13.61 2.13 -2.08
N LEU A 9 13.56 1.32 -1.02
CA LEU A 9 13.29 -0.11 -1.13
C LEU A 9 11.90 -0.38 -1.74
N GLY A 10 10.90 0.40 -1.38
CA GLY A 10 9.57 0.35 -2.00
C GLY A 10 9.62 0.62 -3.50
N PHE A 11 10.39 1.61 -3.92
CA PHE A 11 10.56 1.93 -5.33
C PHE A 11 11.26 0.80 -6.10
N VAL A 12 12.33 0.22 -5.53
CA VAL A 12 13.03 -0.93 -6.11
C VAL A 12 12.09 -2.13 -6.23
N THR A 13 11.31 -2.40 -5.18
CA THR A 13 10.34 -3.51 -5.18
C THR A 13 9.24 -3.29 -6.21
N TRP A 14 8.66 -2.09 -6.27
CA TRP A 14 7.68 -1.71 -7.27
C TRP A 14 8.23 -1.87 -8.70
N ALA A 15 9.42 -1.34 -8.98
CA ALA A 15 10.07 -1.46 -10.27
C ALA A 15 10.33 -2.93 -10.66
N GLY A 16 10.78 -3.75 -9.70
CA GLY A 16 10.91 -5.20 -9.90
C GLY A 16 9.58 -5.86 -10.26
N TYR A 17 8.49 -5.50 -9.57
CA TYR A 17 7.15 -5.99 -9.91
C TYR A 17 6.64 -5.52 -11.26
N GLN A 18 7.03 -4.34 -11.75
CA GLN A 18 6.71 -3.94 -13.12
C GLN A 18 7.36 -4.88 -14.12
N VAL A 19 8.65 -5.21 -13.93
CA VAL A 19 9.35 -6.18 -14.80
C VAL A 19 8.69 -7.56 -14.71
N LEU A 20 8.43 -8.07 -13.50
CA LEU A 20 7.76 -9.36 -13.29
C LEU A 20 6.38 -9.39 -13.96
N SER A 21 5.60 -8.32 -13.81
CA SER A 21 4.23 -8.27 -14.29
C SER A 21 4.14 -8.22 -15.82
N TYR A 22 4.98 -7.40 -16.48
CA TYR A 22 4.90 -7.26 -17.93
C TYR A 22 5.62 -8.38 -18.68
N TRP A 23 6.70 -8.94 -18.12
CA TRP A 23 7.54 -9.92 -18.83
C TRP A 23 7.29 -11.35 -18.39
N ILE A 24 7.29 -11.62 -17.08
CA ILE A 24 7.24 -12.99 -16.56
C ILE A 24 5.79 -13.50 -16.52
N TYR A 25 4.86 -12.67 -16.07
CA TYR A 25 3.45 -13.05 -16.02
C TYR A 25 2.91 -13.39 -17.41
N GLY A 26 3.31 -12.64 -18.44
CA GLY A 26 2.90 -12.91 -19.81
C GLY A 26 3.48 -14.15 -20.44
N TYR A 27 4.63 -14.61 -19.95
CA TYR A 27 5.24 -15.87 -20.38
C TYR A 27 4.60 -17.09 -19.71
N ILE A 28 4.21 -16.97 -18.44
CA ILE A 28 3.69 -18.08 -17.63
C ILE A 28 2.18 -18.29 -17.84
N TYR A 29 1.41 -17.21 -17.92
CA TYR A 29 -0.05 -17.29 -17.90
C TYR A 29 -0.69 -17.14 -19.29
N PRO A 30 -1.75 -17.92 -19.59
CA PRO A 30 -2.50 -17.79 -20.84
C PRO A 30 -3.08 -16.38 -21.05
N GLU A 31 -3.33 -16.00 -22.30
CA GLU A 31 -3.93 -14.70 -22.70
C GLU A 31 -5.25 -14.38 -21.98
N ALA A 32 -6.04 -15.39 -21.61
CA ALA A 32 -7.27 -15.22 -20.81
C ALA A 32 -7.03 -14.50 -19.46
N TYR A 33 -5.80 -14.52 -18.95
CA TYR A 33 -5.38 -13.86 -17.71
C TYR A 33 -4.58 -12.58 -17.95
N ALA A 34 -4.54 -12.04 -19.17
CA ALA A 34 -3.77 -10.83 -19.50
C ALA A 34 -4.10 -9.65 -18.57
N PHE A 35 -5.35 -9.56 -18.09
CA PHE A 35 -5.79 -8.54 -17.13
C PHE A 35 -5.07 -8.64 -15.76
N GLY A 36 -4.60 -9.83 -15.38
CA GLY A 36 -3.84 -10.06 -14.16
C GLY A 36 -2.50 -9.31 -14.11
N ARG A 37 -1.90 -9.03 -15.28
CA ARG A 37 -0.68 -8.20 -15.38
C ARG A 37 -0.94 -6.78 -14.87
N TYR A 38 -2.04 -6.18 -15.29
CA TYR A 38 -2.42 -4.84 -14.84
C TYR A 38 -2.74 -4.79 -13.35
N VAL A 39 -3.47 -5.80 -12.85
CA VAL A 39 -3.78 -5.93 -11.42
C VAL A 39 -2.50 -6.06 -10.60
N LEU A 40 -1.56 -6.91 -11.02
CA LEU A 40 -0.29 -7.13 -10.31
C LEU A 40 0.59 -5.87 -10.32
N SER A 41 0.70 -5.21 -11.48
CA SER A 41 1.42 -3.95 -11.62
C SER A 41 0.85 -2.88 -10.68
N LEU A 42 -0.48 -2.70 -10.68
CA LEU A 42 -1.14 -1.73 -9.82
C LEU A 42 -1.01 -2.08 -8.34
N ALA A 43 -1.27 -3.34 -7.97
CA ALA A 43 -1.17 -3.80 -6.60
C ALA A 43 0.24 -3.59 -6.04
N SER A 44 1.30 -3.70 -6.87
CA SER A 44 2.68 -3.46 -6.42
C SER A 44 2.96 -2.01 -6.01
N VAL A 45 2.14 -1.03 -6.42
CA VAL A 45 2.25 0.36 -5.97
C VAL A 45 2.06 0.47 -4.45
N TYR A 46 1.34 -0.49 -3.85
CA TYR A 46 1.22 -0.67 -2.39
C TYR A 46 2.56 -0.61 -1.66
N PHE A 47 3.61 -1.21 -2.24
CA PHE A 47 4.92 -1.29 -1.59
C PHE A 47 5.57 0.08 -1.39
N LEU A 48 5.24 1.07 -2.23
CA LEU A 48 5.73 2.44 -2.07
C LEU A 48 5.31 3.07 -0.75
N PHE A 49 4.12 2.70 -0.24
CA PHE A 49 3.55 3.24 0.99
C PHE A 49 3.75 2.30 2.17
N ARG A 50 3.71 0.99 1.91
CA ARG A 50 3.81 -0.03 2.97
C ARG A 50 5.14 0.01 3.70
N PHE A 51 6.26 0.07 2.99
CA PHE A 51 7.56 0.04 3.66
C PHE A 51 7.79 1.29 4.54
N PRO A 52 7.49 2.52 4.09
CA PRO A 52 7.46 3.68 4.99
C PRO A 52 6.52 3.51 6.18
N ASN A 53 5.33 2.92 5.98
CA ASN A 53 4.36 2.67 7.06
C ASN A 53 4.92 1.75 8.15
N VAL A 54 5.73 0.75 7.81
CA VAL A 54 6.40 -0.11 8.81
C VAL A 54 7.39 0.71 9.66
N VAL A 55 8.13 1.65 9.06
CA VAL A 55 9.01 2.54 9.86
C VAL A 55 8.19 3.43 10.79
N LEU A 56 7.10 4.00 10.28
CA LEU A 56 6.22 4.85 11.07
C LEU A 56 5.61 4.07 12.24
N GLU A 57 5.18 2.83 12.01
CA GLU A 57 4.71 1.91 13.06
C GLU A 57 5.75 1.75 14.16
N ILE A 58 7.00 1.48 13.81
CA ILE A 58 8.11 1.35 14.78
C ILE A 58 8.30 2.64 15.57
N PHE A 59 8.25 3.81 14.91
CA PHE A 59 8.34 5.08 15.63
C PHE A 59 7.20 5.26 16.63
N TYR A 60 5.96 4.93 16.26
CA TYR A 60 4.84 4.98 17.18
C TYR A 60 4.97 4.00 18.35
N ILE A 61 5.64 2.86 18.16
CA ILE A 61 5.96 1.92 19.24
C ILE A 61 6.99 2.53 20.19
N VAL A 62 8.08 3.08 19.66
CA VAL A 62 9.16 3.69 20.45
C VAL A 62 8.65 4.92 21.21
N ASP A 63 7.80 5.74 20.59
CA ASP A 63 7.21 6.93 21.19
C ASP A 63 6.07 6.60 22.20
N GLY A 64 5.81 5.31 22.51
CA GLY A 64 4.79 4.89 23.47
C GLY A 64 3.33 5.14 23.03
N HIS A 65 3.12 5.40 21.73
CA HIS A 65 1.83 5.79 21.16
C HIS A 65 1.26 4.75 20.19
N TYR A 66 1.67 3.49 20.31
CA TYR A 66 1.25 2.41 19.42
C TYR A 66 -0.27 2.27 19.28
N SER A 67 -1.02 2.50 20.36
CA SER A 67 -2.49 2.46 20.34
C SER A 67 -3.11 3.47 19.36
N LYS A 68 -2.48 4.64 19.14
CA LYS A 68 -2.92 5.63 18.14
C LYS A 68 -2.69 5.10 16.72
N PHE A 69 -1.53 4.49 16.47
CA PHE A 69 -1.22 3.88 15.18
C PHE A 69 -2.19 2.73 14.84
N VAL A 70 -2.46 1.84 15.79
CA VAL A 70 -3.41 0.73 15.61
C VAL A 70 -4.81 1.25 15.28
N LYS A 71 -5.30 2.29 15.97
CA LYS A 71 -6.60 2.91 15.67
C LYS A 71 -6.66 3.45 14.25
N MET A 72 -5.61 4.15 13.79
CA MET A 72 -5.53 4.62 12.40
C MET A 72 -5.53 3.47 11.41
N ARG A 73 -4.75 2.41 11.67
CA ARG A 73 -4.67 1.21 10.82
C ARG A 73 -6.01 0.49 10.70
N VAL A 74 -6.74 0.33 11.80
CA VAL A 74 -8.09 -0.26 11.79
C VAL A 74 -9.06 0.63 11.02
N PHE A 75 -9.04 1.94 11.25
CA PHE A 75 -9.89 2.89 10.54
C PHE A 75 -9.68 2.84 9.02
N PHE A 76 -8.42 2.90 8.56
CA PHE A 76 -8.11 2.81 7.14
C PHE A 76 -8.33 1.41 6.56
N GLY A 77 -8.22 0.36 7.38
CA GLY A 77 -8.59 -1.01 6.99
C GLY A 77 -10.09 -1.13 6.72
N ILE A 78 -10.94 -0.59 7.60
CA ILE A 78 -12.40 -0.54 7.38
C ILE A 78 -12.72 0.29 6.15
N PHE A 79 -12.07 1.45 5.99
CA PHE A 79 -12.22 2.28 4.79
C PHE A 79 -11.84 1.52 3.51
N ALA A 80 -10.77 0.72 3.52
CA ALA A 80 -10.39 -0.12 2.39
C ALA A 80 -11.48 -1.14 2.04
N VAL A 81 -12.10 -1.76 3.05
CA VAL A 81 -13.22 -2.71 2.84
C VAL A 81 -14.42 -2.00 2.21
N ILE A 82 -14.77 -0.81 2.69
CA ILE A 82 -15.84 0.01 2.11
C ILE A 82 -15.53 0.36 0.65
N LEU A 83 -14.30 0.81 0.37
CA LEU A 83 -13.86 1.09 -0.99
C LEU A 83 -13.90 -0.16 -1.88
N CYS A 84 -13.50 -1.32 -1.38
CA CYS A 84 -13.62 -2.58 -2.13
C CYS A 84 -15.09 -2.86 -2.47
N TYR A 85 -16.02 -2.70 -1.51
CA TYR A 85 -17.44 -2.93 -1.75
C TYR A 85 -18.00 -2.02 -2.87
N ILE A 86 -17.53 -0.77 -2.95
CA ILE A 86 -17.97 0.21 -3.95
C ILE A 86 -17.26 -0.01 -5.30
N LEU A 87 -15.94 -0.24 -5.30
CA LEU A 87 -15.12 -0.27 -6.51
C LEU A 87 -15.13 -1.62 -7.22
N LEU A 88 -15.35 -2.72 -6.50
CA LEU A 88 -15.38 -4.06 -7.08
C LEU A 88 -16.50 -4.25 -8.12
N PRO A 89 -17.75 -3.79 -7.91
CA PRO A 89 -18.78 -3.86 -8.95
C PRO A 89 -18.54 -2.90 -10.12
N LEU A 90 -17.78 -1.82 -9.92
CA LEU A 90 -17.52 -0.79 -10.96
C LEU A 90 -16.31 -1.11 -11.84
N MET A 91 -15.25 -1.64 -11.22
CA MET A 91 -13.93 -1.80 -11.85
C MET A 91 -13.35 -3.22 -11.68
N GLY A 92 -14.13 -4.15 -11.13
CA GLY A 92 -13.69 -5.52 -10.86
C GLY A 92 -12.51 -5.57 -9.88
N ILE A 93 -11.60 -6.52 -10.11
CA ILE A 93 -10.44 -6.77 -9.24
C ILE A 93 -9.46 -5.58 -9.23
N ILE A 94 -9.40 -4.77 -10.29
CA ILE A 94 -8.62 -3.52 -10.31
C ILE A 94 -9.11 -2.57 -9.22
N GLY A 95 -10.42 -2.49 -9.02
CA GLY A 95 -11.02 -1.67 -7.96
C GLY A 95 -10.54 -2.08 -6.57
N ALA A 96 -10.42 -3.38 -6.31
CA ALA A 96 -9.87 -3.89 -5.04
C ALA A 96 -8.38 -3.57 -4.87
N ALA A 97 -7.59 -3.66 -5.94
CA ALA A 97 -6.18 -3.26 -5.91
C ALA A 97 -6.02 -1.74 -5.67
N LEU A 98 -6.86 -0.90 -6.29
CA LEU A 98 -6.89 0.55 -6.04
C LEU A 98 -7.24 0.85 -4.58
N ALA A 99 -8.27 0.22 -4.03
CA ALA A 99 -8.69 0.41 -2.64
C ALA A 99 -7.54 0.14 -1.65
N LEU A 100 -6.78 -0.94 -1.89
CA LEU A 100 -5.61 -1.30 -1.09
C LEU A 100 -4.51 -0.23 -1.15
N VAL A 101 -4.15 0.24 -2.36
CA VAL A 101 -3.12 1.27 -2.54
C VAL A 101 -3.54 2.58 -1.88
N ILE A 102 -4.79 3.01 -2.07
CA ILE A 102 -5.34 4.23 -1.47
C ILE A 102 -5.31 4.14 0.05
N ALA A 103 -5.71 3.02 0.63
CA ALA A 103 -5.74 2.85 2.08
C ALA A 103 -4.34 2.99 2.71
N GLU A 104 -3.31 2.44 2.07
CA GLU A 104 -1.94 2.52 2.59
C GLU A 104 -1.29 3.88 2.36
N MET A 105 -1.62 4.54 1.24
CA MET A 105 -1.25 5.94 1.01
C MET A 105 -1.85 6.83 2.11
N LEU A 106 -3.14 6.67 2.41
CA LEU A 106 -3.82 7.44 3.45
C LEU A 106 -3.28 7.12 4.85
N LEU A 107 -2.95 5.86 5.14
CA LEU A 107 -2.31 5.47 6.39
C LEU A 107 -0.95 6.15 6.55
N MET A 108 -0.15 6.26 5.47
CA MET A 108 1.14 6.94 5.49
C MET A 108 0.99 8.43 5.77
N ILE A 109 0.08 9.10 5.05
CA ILE A 109 -0.22 10.52 5.24
C ILE A 109 -0.73 10.76 6.66
N GLY A 110 -1.70 9.96 7.12
CA GLY A 110 -2.27 10.05 8.46
C GLY A 110 -1.24 9.84 9.57
N SER A 111 -0.35 8.86 9.40
CA SER A 111 0.72 8.57 10.35
C SER A 111 1.78 9.67 10.39
N LEU A 112 2.14 10.26 9.25
CA LEU A 112 3.05 11.40 9.18
C LEU A 112 2.46 12.64 9.86
N LEU A 113 1.20 12.96 9.58
CA LEU A 113 0.50 14.10 10.18
C LEU A 113 0.28 13.90 11.69
N GLY A 114 -0.09 12.69 12.09
CA GLY A 114 -0.28 12.32 13.49
C GLY A 114 1.02 12.44 14.28
N ARG A 115 2.15 12.02 13.71
CA ARG A 115 3.46 12.10 14.38
C ARG A 115 3.93 13.54 14.54
N ARG A 116 3.71 14.42 13.56
CA ARG A 116 4.03 15.86 13.69
C ARG A 116 3.37 16.49 14.93
N LYS A 117 2.16 16.05 15.29
CA LYS A 117 1.46 16.54 16.49
C LYS A 117 1.96 15.95 17.81
N LEU A 118 2.74 14.87 17.78
CA LEU A 118 3.29 14.21 18.97
C LEU A 118 4.70 14.70 19.31
N SER A 119 5.41 15.26 18.33
CA SER A 119 6.78 15.80 18.49
C SER A 119 6.84 17.30 18.79
N CYS A 120 5.68 17.98 18.85
CA CYS A 120 5.53 19.34 19.38
C CYS A 120 4.95 19.26 20.79
#